data_AF-A0A1C5YPZ9-F1
#
_entry.id   AF-A0A1C5YPZ9-F1
#
_cell.length_a   1.000
_cell.length_b   1.000
_cell.length_c   1.000
_cell.angle_alpha   90.00
_cell.angle_beta   90.00
_cell.angle_gamma   90.00
#
_symmetry.space_group_name_H-M   'P 1'
#
loop_
_entity.id
_entity.type
_entity.pdbx_description
1 polymer ?
#
loop_
_entity_poly.entity_id
_entity_poly.type
_entity_poly.pdbx_seq_one_letter_code
_entity_poly.pdbx_strand_id
1 'polypeptide(L)'
;MRKELDNGAVLVAISIPIFTSQLEKSKEAVDAANLRAAYAEVMSDYVTGKTDTQKTVVQKQTKAGWSTTFDFPTGFTVSDPKDNSGTWTVKMKSDGTSAEAIN
;
A
#
# COMPACT_ATOMS: atom_id res chain seq x y z
N MET A 1 30.82 6.97 38.84
CA MET A 1 30.99 6.95 37.38
C MET A 1 29.64 7.22 36.73
N ARG A 2 29.25 8.50 36.55
CA ARG A 2 28.04 8.85 35.82
C ARG A 2 28.36 8.72 34.33
N LYS A 3 27.71 7.80 33.63
CA LYS A 3 27.76 7.78 32.16
C LYS A 3 26.97 8.99 31.68
N GLU A 4 27.67 10.03 31.24
CA GLU A 4 27.04 11.00 30.35
C GLU A 4 26.61 10.20 29.11
N LEU A 5 25.29 10.11 28.89
CA LEU A 5 24.80 9.69 27.58
C LEU A 5 25.24 10.80 26.63
N ASP A 6 26.21 10.50 25.76
CA ASP A 6 26.61 11.39 24.68
C ASP A 6 25.37 11.83 23.89
N ASN A 7 25.17 13.15 23.73
CA ASN A 7 23.99 13.71 23.08
C ASN A 7 23.80 13.14 21.66
N GLY A 8 24.89 12.73 20.99
CA GLY A 8 24.85 12.02 19.72
C GLY A 8 24.13 10.66 19.81
N ALA A 9 24.42 9.87 20.85
CA ALA A 9 23.74 8.60 21.09
C ALA A 9 22.24 8.79 21.37
N VAL A 10 21.86 9.87 22.05
CA VAL A 10 20.45 10.22 22.32
C VAL A 10 19.71 10.56 21.03
N LEU A 11 20.31 11.36 20.14
CA LEU A 11 19.73 11.75 18.86
C LEU A 11 19.57 10.55 17.91
N VAL A 12 20.57 9.66 17.86
CA VAL A 12 20.49 8.42 17.06
C VAL A 12 19.38 7.52 17.57
N ALA A 13 19.22 7.39 18.90
CA ALA A 13 18.17 6.58 19.50
C ALA A 13 16.75 7.07 19.15
N ILE A 14 16.54 8.37 18.99
CA ILE A 14 15.25 8.95 18.59
C ILE A 14 15.04 8.86 17.08
N SER A 15 16.10 9.06 16.29
CA SER A 15 15.99 9.16 14.83
C SER A 15 15.80 7.82 14.12
N ILE A 16 16.40 6.72 14.61
CA ILE A 16 16.24 5.40 13.98
C ILE A 16 14.76 4.99 13.91
N PRO A 17 13.97 4.98 15.01
CA PRO A 17 12.56 4.60 14.94
C PRO A 17 11.72 5.52 14.04
N ILE A 18 12.06 6.82 13.98
CA ILE A 18 11.38 7.78 13.12
C ILE A 18 11.63 7.43 11.66
N PHE A 19 12.89 7.26 11.25
CA PHE A 19 13.22 6.92 9.87
C PHE A 19 12.64 5.58 9.44
N THR A 20 12.65 4.57 10.31
CA THR A 20 11.99 3.28 10.02
C THR A 20 10.48 3.46 9.81
N SER A 21 9.82 4.26 10.63
CA SER A 21 8.37 4.53 10.48
C SER A 21 8.05 5.30 9.19
N GLN A 22 8.89 6.26 8.83
CA GLN A 22 8.71 7.05 7.60
C GLN A 22 9.01 6.23 6.34
N LEU A 23 10.01 5.35 6.39
CA LEU A 23 10.30 4.39 5.32
C LEU A 23 9.12 3.44 5.09
N GLU A 24 8.47 3.00 6.16
CA GLU A 24 7.30 2.15 6.06
C GLU A 24 6.12 2.87 5.39
N LYS A 25 5.80 4.08 5.84
CA LYS A 25 4.77 4.92 5.19
C LYS A 25 5.08 5.22 3.72
N SER A 26 6.35 5.32 3.37
CA SER A 26 6.77 5.52 1.99
C SER A 26 6.49 4.29 1.13
N LYS A 27 6.72 3.09 1.66
CA LYS A 27 6.33 1.83 0.98
C LYS A 27 4.81 1.71 0.84
N GLU A 28 4.05 2.05 1.88
CA GLU A 28 2.58 2.10 1.83
C GLU A 28 2.07 3.06 0.74
N ALA A 29 2.67 4.24 0.63
CA ALA A 29 2.31 5.21 -0.41
C ALA A 29 2.58 4.67 -1.83
N VAL A 30 3.68 3.93 -2.00
CA VAL A 30 3.98 3.24 -3.27
C VAL A 30 2.96 2.16 -3.57
N ASP A 31 2.58 1.34 -2.58
CA ASP A 31 1.52 0.32 -2.76
C ASP A 31 0.19 0.97 -3.17
N ALA A 32 -0.23 2.03 -2.48
CA ALA A 32 -1.44 2.75 -2.81
C ALA A 32 -1.39 3.37 -4.22
N ALA A 33 -0.23 3.89 -4.66
CA ALA A 33 -0.05 4.40 -6.02
C ALA A 33 -0.14 3.28 -7.07
N ASN A 34 0.51 2.14 -6.83
CA ASN A 34 0.46 0.98 -7.73
C ASN A 34 -0.97 0.41 -7.84
N LEU A 35 -1.71 0.37 -6.74
CA LEU A 35 -3.12 -0.03 -6.71
C LEU A 35 -4.00 0.90 -7.52
N ARG A 36 -3.79 2.23 -7.43
CA ARG A 36 -4.51 3.21 -8.27
C ARG A 36 -4.19 3.03 -9.76
N ALA A 37 -2.93 2.76 -10.09
CA ALA A 37 -2.51 2.49 -11.47
C ALA A 37 -3.17 1.21 -12.01
N ALA A 38 -3.14 0.12 -11.24
CA ALA A 38 -3.79 -1.14 -11.60
C ALA A 38 -5.31 -0.99 -11.74
N TYR A 39 -5.96 -0.23 -10.86
CA TYR A 39 -7.39 0.10 -10.98
C TYR A 39 -7.69 0.83 -12.30
N ALA A 40 -6.93 1.88 -12.62
CA ALA A 40 -7.12 2.64 -13.85
C ALA A 40 -6.95 1.76 -15.11
N GLU A 41 -5.99 0.84 -15.09
CA GLU A 41 -5.77 -0.11 -16.17
C GLU A 41 -6.94 -1.10 -16.30
N VAL A 42 -7.37 -1.72 -15.20
CA VAL A 42 -8.52 -2.64 -15.18
C VAL A 42 -9.80 -1.94 -15.65
N MET A 43 -10.05 -0.71 -15.21
CA MET A 43 -11.18 0.10 -15.68
C MET A 43 -11.09 0.40 -17.18
N SER A 44 -9.91 0.77 -17.68
CA SER A 44 -9.69 1.04 -19.10
C SER A 44 -9.91 -0.22 -19.94
N ASP A 45 -9.41 -1.36 -19.50
CA ASP A 45 -9.61 -2.65 -20.17
C ASP A 45 -11.09 -3.04 -20.18
N TYR A 46 -11.79 -2.86 -19.06
CA TYR A 46 -13.23 -3.14 -18.97
C TYR A 46 -14.04 -2.27 -19.95
N VAL A 47 -13.77 -0.95 -19.99
CA VAL A 47 -14.46 -0.01 -20.90
C VAL A 47 -14.15 -0.30 -22.37
N THR A 48 -12.97 -0.86 -22.68
CA THR A 48 -12.58 -1.28 -24.03
C THR A 48 -13.04 -2.69 -24.40
N GLY A 49 -13.81 -3.35 -23.53
CA GLY A 49 -14.46 -4.64 -23.80
C GLY A 49 -13.70 -5.87 -23.29
N LYS A 50 -12.57 -5.71 -22.60
CA LYS A 50 -11.87 -6.82 -21.91
C LYS A 50 -12.38 -6.94 -20.49
N THR A 51 -13.48 -7.67 -20.32
CA THR A 51 -14.21 -7.71 -19.05
C THR A 51 -13.61 -8.61 -17.98
N ASP A 52 -12.65 -9.47 -18.33
CA ASP A 52 -12.03 -10.44 -17.42
C ASP A 52 -10.56 -10.09 -17.09
N THR A 53 -10.16 -8.83 -17.31
CA THR A 53 -8.81 -8.38 -16.98
C THR A 53 -8.60 -8.37 -15.47
N GLN A 54 -7.47 -8.96 -15.04
CA GLN A 54 -6.97 -8.87 -13.69
C GLN A 54 -5.56 -8.30 -13.70
N LYS A 55 -5.24 -7.45 -12.72
CA LYS A 55 -3.90 -6.90 -12.54
C LYS A 55 -3.37 -7.23 -11.16
N THR A 56 -2.10 -7.57 -11.13
CA THR A 56 -1.40 -8.02 -9.93
C THR A 56 -0.50 -6.92 -9.42
N VAL A 57 -0.69 -6.51 -8.16
CA VAL A 57 0.15 -5.51 -7.48
C VAL A 57 0.91 -6.19 -6.35
N VAL A 58 2.23 -6.25 -6.48
CA VAL A 58 3.09 -6.83 -5.44
C VAL A 58 3.31 -5.84 -4.31
N GLN A 59 3.07 -6.28 -3.09
CA GLN A 59 3.22 -5.49 -1.88
C GLN A 59 4.67 -5.05 -1.64
N LYS A 60 4.85 -3.78 -1.26
CA LYS A 60 6.14 -3.17 -0.92
C LYS A 60 6.25 -2.89 0.58
N GLN A 61 5.14 -2.60 1.25
CA GLN A 61 5.12 -2.46 2.71
C GLN A 61 5.42 -3.80 3.38
N THR A 62 5.99 -3.73 4.57
CA THR A 62 6.47 -4.87 5.36
C THR A 62 5.69 -5.07 6.66
N LYS A 63 4.51 -4.44 6.78
CA LYS A 63 3.58 -4.62 7.90
C LYS A 63 2.20 -5.01 7.40
N ALA A 64 1.48 -5.74 8.25
CA ALA A 64 0.05 -5.98 8.09
C ALA A 64 -0.74 -4.71 8.45
N GLY A 65 -1.85 -4.50 7.75
CA GLY A 65 -2.67 -3.29 7.84
C GLY A 65 -1.97 -2.04 7.30
N TRP A 66 -2.76 -0.99 7.05
CA TRP A 66 -2.24 0.31 6.69
C TRP A 66 -1.94 1.14 7.93
N SER A 67 -0.72 1.68 8.04
CA SER A 67 -0.40 2.68 9.06
C SER A 67 -0.91 4.08 8.67
N THR A 68 -1.15 4.29 7.37
CA THR A 68 -1.59 5.56 6.78
C THR A 68 -2.92 5.37 6.07
N THR A 69 -3.88 6.26 6.30
CA THR A 69 -5.13 6.26 5.54
C THR A 69 -4.91 6.77 4.13
N PHE A 70 -5.39 6.03 3.14
CA PHE A 70 -5.34 6.44 1.73
C PHE A 70 -6.75 6.57 1.18
N ASP A 71 -7.01 7.70 0.53
CA ASP A 71 -8.22 7.87 -0.26
C ASP A 71 -8.05 7.20 -1.62
N PHE A 72 -8.89 6.22 -1.90
CA PHE A 72 -8.97 5.54 -3.19
C PHE A 72 -10.12 6.09 -4.02
N PRO A 73 -10.07 5.98 -5.36
CA PRO A 73 -11.17 6.37 -6.23
C PRO A 73 -12.51 5.76 -5.81
N THR A 74 -13.60 6.50 -6.02
CA THR A 74 -14.96 6.00 -5.78
C THR A 74 -15.21 4.74 -6.61
N GLY A 75 -15.77 3.70 -5.99
CA GLY A 75 -15.96 2.40 -6.65
C GLY A 75 -14.72 1.50 -6.62
N PHE A 76 -13.62 1.90 -5.96
CA PHE A 76 -12.48 1.01 -5.75
C PHE A 76 -12.35 0.63 -4.27
N THR A 77 -12.51 -0.66 -3.97
CA THR A 77 -12.33 -1.18 -2.61
C THR A 77 -11.01 -1.94 -2.50
N VAL A 78 -10.14 -1.50 -1.61
CA VAL A 78 -8.84 -2.13 -1.36
C VAL A 78 -8.88 -2.84 -0.01
N SER A 79 -8.52 -4.11 0.00
CA SER A 79 -8.34 -4.86 1.24
C SER A 79 -7.01 -4.55 1.91
N ASP A 80 -6.99 -4.65 3.24
CA ASP A 80 -5.79 -4.45 4.03
C ASP A 80 -4.73 -5.52 3.72
N PRO A 81 -3.44 -5.15 3.74
CA PRO A 81 -2.34 -6.10 3.63
C PRO A 81 -2.39 -7.07 4.82
N LYS A 82 -2.32 -8.36 4.55
CA LYS A 82 -2.50 -9.40 5.58
C LYS A 82 -1.23 -9.70 6.38
N ASP A 83 -0.07 -9.47 5.78
CA ASP A 83 1.23 -9.78 6.36
C ASP A 83 2.30 -8.80 5.87
N ASN A 84 3.57 -9.08 6.16
CA ASN A 84 4.76 -8.34 5.73
C ASN A 84 5.09 -8.46 4.23
N SER A 85 4.32 -9.26 3.51
CA SER A 85 4.43 -9.49 2.08
C SER A 85 3.10 -10.04 1.58
N GLY A 86 2.82 -9.82 0.31
CA GLY A 86 1.52 -10.15 -0.25
C GLY A 86 1.41 -9.65 -1.67
N THR A 87 0.25 -9.89 -2.26
CA THR A 87 -0.02 -9.47 -3.62
C THR A 87 -1.50 -9.18 -3.75
N TRP A 88 -1.84 -7.96 -4.17
CA TRP A 88 -3.22 -7.64 -4.49
C TRP A 88 -3.58 -8.08 -5.89
N THR A 89 -4.67 -8.83 -6.02
CA THR A 89 -5.35 -9.04 -7.31
C THR A 89 -6.43 -7.98 -7.46
N VAL A 90 -6.23 -7.09 -8.42
CA VAL A 90 -7.16 -6.04 -8.81
C VAL A 90 -8.03 -6.54 -9.97
N LYS A 91 -9.35 -6.49 -9.80
CA LYS A 91 -10.31 -6.93 -10.81
C LYS A 91 -11.60 -6.13 -10.71
N MET A 92 -12.36 -6.11 -11.81
CA MET A 92 -13.75 -5.67 -11.78
C MET A 92 -14.61 -6.60 -10.93
N LYS A 93 -15.53 -6.03 -10.16
CA LYS A 93 -16.61 -6.79 -9.54
C LYS A 93 -17.63 -7.16 -10.60
N SER A 94 -18.42 -8.19 -10.29
CA SER A 94 -19.52 -8.66 -11.14
C SER A 94 -20.64 -7.63 -11.31
N ASP A 95 -20.63 -6.54 -10.53
CA ASP A 95 -21.54 -5.41 -10.68
C ASP A 95 -21.24 -4.52 -11.90
N GLY A 96 -20.06 -4.68 -12.53
CA GLY A 96 -19.63 -3.91 -13.70
C GLY A 96 -19.42 -2.42 -13.45
N THR A 97 -19.46 -1.96 -12.20
CA THR A 97 -19.37 -0.54 -11.83
C THR A 97 -18.30 -0.26 -10.78
N SER A 98 -17.77 -1.30 -10.12
CA SER A 98 -16.75 -1.17 -9.09
C SER A 98 -15.61 -2.19 -9.26
N ALA A 99 -14.42 -1.87 -8.75
CA ALA A 99 -13.30 -2.81 -8.65
C ALA A 99 -13.00 -3.17 -7.20
N GLU A 100 -12.33 -4.31 -7.04
CA GLU A 100 -11.72 -4.70 -5.79
C GLU A 100 -10.26 -5.08 -5.96
N ALA A 101 -9.47 -4.78 -4.94
CA ALA A 101 -8.11 -5.27 -4.76
C ALA A 101 -8.05 -6.19 -3.54
N ILE A 102 -7.84 -7.48 -3.76
CA ILE A 102 -7.78 -8.49 -2.70
C ILE A 102 -6.33 -8.91 -2.48
N ASN A 103 -5.79 -8.66 -1.27
CA ASN A 103 -4.45 -9.07 -0.83
C ASN A 103 -4.41 -10.55 -0.41
#